data_AF-A0A3C1FHR1-F1
#
_entry.id   AF-A0A3C1FHR1-F1
#
_cell.length_a   1.000
_cell.length_b   1.000
_cell.length_c   1.000
_cell.angle_alpha   90.00
_cell.angle_beta   90.00
_cell.angle_gamma   90.00
#
_symmetry.space_group_name_H-M   'P 1'
#
loop_
_entity.id
_entity.type
_entity.pdbx_description
1 polymer ?
#
loop_
_entity_poly.entity_id
_entity_poly.type
_entity_poly.pdbx_seq_one_letter_code
_entity_poly.pdbx_strand_id
1 'polypeptide(L)'
;ITIIIADVVEGEAEGEPQILGAAELIDVANFNAESTLVQKVADQVPTIQAAPVEGEVARYSPTTKRHGFAWLKVLAAVLVPLLVISGGGFLWYSYTQEQYYVGPHDQYLGIYQGIAEPTFGLPLSHLVQPDATLISDLPTYYQEQVQQTIPASSLDGARATLVMLQEKAAECIQIRNSATASPSPSPSISPTGPTSSTSAEVSADPSPTATPTASVDC
;
A
#
# COMPACT_ATOMS: atom_id res chain seq x y z
N ILE A 1 -34.17 52.76 26.76
CA ILE A 1 -35.38 53.41 27.33
C ILE A 1 -35.95 54.26 26.20
N THR A 2 -37.16 53.95 25.73
CA THR A 2 -37.79 54.69 24.62
C THR A 2 -38.88 55.56 25.22
N ILE A 3 -38.82 56.85 24.95
CA ILE A 3 -39.78 57.84 25.46
C ILE A 3 -40.49 58.44 24.26
N ILE A 4 -41.82 58.40 24.27
CA ILE A 4 -42.69 58.99 23.25
C ILE A 4 -43.41 60.16 23.90
N ILE A 5 -43.34 61.33 23.27
CA ILE A 5 -44.02 62.55 23.71
C ILE A 5 -45.00 62.93 22.62
N ALA A 6 -46.27 63.07 22.97
CA ALA A 6 -47.31 63.54 22.07
C ALA A 6 -48.18 64.57 22.81
N ASP A 7 -48.52 65.65 22.10
CA ASP A 7 -49.53 66.61 22.53
C ASP A 7 -50.88 66.20 21.92
N VAL A 8 -51.95 66.27 22.72
CA VAL A 8 -53.28 65.83 22.29
C VAL A 8 -54.09 67.07 21.93
N VAL A 9 -54.39 67.21 20.65
CA VAL A 9 -55.26 68.27 20.12
C VAL A 9 -56.58 67.66 19.66
N GLU A 10 -57.68 68.41 19.83
CA GLU A 10 -58.99 67.99 19.31
C GLU A 10 -59.07 68.32 17.81
N GLY A 11 -58.73 67.33 16.97
CA GLY A 11 -58.76 67.43 15.52
C GLY A 11 -57.86 66.39 14.85
N GLU A 12 -57.81 66.39 13.50
CA GLU A 12 -56.86 65.57 12.75
C GLU A 12 -55.44 66.07 13.05
N ALA A 13 -54.54 65.16 13.44
CA ALA A 13 -53.16 65.54 13.78
C ALA A 13 -52.40 65.92 12.51
N GLU A 14 -52.11 67.21 12.34
CA GLU A 14 -51.33 67.70 11.21
C GLU A 14 -49.85 67.84 11.58
N GLY A 15 -49.02 66.94 11.05
CA GLY A 15 -47.56 66.99 11.18
C GLY A 15 -46.89 65.65 10.82
N GLU A 16 -45.67 65.71 10.29
CA GLU A 16 -44.84 64.50 10.11
C GLU A 16 -44.15 64.14 11.43
N PRO A 17 -44.16 62.87 11.86
CA PRO A 17 -43.54 62.46 13.11
C PRO A 17 -42.02 62.57 13.01
N GLN A 18 -41.42 63.26 13.98
CA GLN A 18 -39.97 63.41 14.06
C GLN A 18 -39.36 62.38 15.02
N ILE A 19 -38.52 61.51 14.50
CA ILE A 19 -37.81 60.47 15.28
C ILE A 19 -36.48 61.05 15.75
N LEU A 20 -36.18 60.93 17.04
CA LEU A 20 -34.95 61.45 17.63
C LEU A 20 -34.25 60.36 18.47
N GLY A 21 -32.93 60.24 18.31
CA GLY A 21 -32.09 59.34 19.09
C GLY A 21 -32.04 57.91 18.55
N ALA A 22 -31.86 56.92 19.45
CA ALA A 22 -31.57 55.53 19.06
C ALA A 22 -32.62 54.83 18.19
N ALA A 23 -33.82 55.42 18.04
CA ALA A 23 -34.88 54.91 17.18
C ALA A 23 -34.70 55.28 15.69
N GLU A 24 -33.83 56.23 15.35
CA GLU A 24 -33.54 56.60 13.95
C GLU A 24 -32.73 55.50 13.22
N LEU A 25 -31.93 54.72 13.95
CA LEU A 25 -31.13 53.62 13.41
C LEU A 25 -31.95 52.41 12.93
N ILE A 26 -33.27 52.42 13.15
CA ILE A 26 -34.17 51.31 12.83
C ILE A 26 -34.84 51.64 11.50
N ASP A 27 -34.23 51.16 10.41
CA ASP A 27 -34.83 51.24 9.09
C ASP A 27 -35.96 50.21 8.96
N VAL A 28 -37.20 50.71 9.02
CA VAL A 28 -38.43 49.92 9.03
C VAL A 28 -38.62 49.15 7.71
N ALA A 29 -37.89 49.52 6.64
CA ALA A 29 -38.04 48.92 5.32
C ALA A 29 -37.33 47.56 5.15
N ASN A 30 -36.38 47.18 6.01
CA ASN A 30 -35.48 46.04 5.74
C ASN A 30 -35.34 45.01 6.89
N PHE A 31 -36.45 44.71 7.57
CA PHE A 31 -36.49 43.87 8.78
C PHE A 31 -36.53 42.35 8.54
N ASN A 32 -35.70 41.79 7.64
CA ASN A 32 -35.66 40.33 7.37
C ASN A 32 -34.24 39.76 7.18
N ALA A 33 -33.37 39.97 8.17
CA ALA A 33 -32.24 39.09 8.44
C ALA A 33 -32.11 38.88 9.96
N GLU A 34 -31.94 37.62 10.35
CA GLU A 34 -31.80 37.10 11.71
C GLU A 34 -33.08 36.96 12.57
N SER A 35 -33.16 35.79 13.19
CA SER A 35 -34.09 35.43 14.25
C SER A 35 -33.78 36.21 15.53
N THR A 36 -34.05 37.51 15.53
CA THR A 36 -34.22 38.29 16.77
C THR A 36 -35.19 39.40 16.42
N LEU A 37 -36.24 39.60 17.22
CA LEU A 37 -37.19 40.74 17.21
C LEU A 37 -38.64 40.53 16.67
N VAL A 38 -39.09 39.33 16.24
CA VAL A 38 -40.51 39.14 15.83
C VAL A 38 -41.21 37.93 16.49
N GLN A 39 -41.11 37.79 17.80
CA GLN A 39 -42.11 37.02 18.56
C GLN A 39 -43.30 37.90 19.00
N LYS A 40 -43.30 39.22 18.75
CA LYS A 40 -44.22 40.15 19.44
C LYS A 40 -45.11 41.04 18.55
N VAL A 41 -45.17 40.83 17.24
CA VAL A 41 -46.03 41.66 16.36
C VAL A 41 -47.15 40.87 15.67
N ALA A 42 -47.11 39.54 15.68
CA ALA A 42 -48.04 38.72 14.88
C ALA A 42 -49.38 38.39 15.54
N ASP A 43 -49.76 39.01 16.67
CA ASP A 43 -50.98 38.65 17.39
C ASP A 43 -52.24 39.45 16.97
N GLN A 44 -52.17 40.40 16.03
CA GLN A 44 -53.36 41.19 15.68
C GLN A 44 -53.45 41.59 14.20
N VAL A 45 -54.16 40.78 13.41
CA VAL A 45 -55.07 41.29 12.37
C VAL A 45 -56.43 40.59 12.60
N PRO A 46 -57.54 41.32 12.86
CA PRO A 46 -58.86 40.70 12.88
C PRO A 46 -59.51 40.68 11.48
N THR A 47 -59.85 39.47 11.04
CA THR A 47 -61.12 39.04 10.42
C THR A 47 -61.52 39.58 9.03
N ILE A 48 -62.03 38.82 8.05
CA ILE A 48 -62.18 37.39 7.71
C ILE A 48 -62.46 37.42 6.20
N GLN A 49 -61.77 36.62 5.40
CA GLN A 49 -62.34 36.15 4.14
C GLN A 49 -61.95 34.68 3.97
N ALA A 50 -62.98 33.83 3.99
CA ALA A 50 -62.89 32.38 3.95
C ALA A 50 -62.37 31.93 2.58
N ALA A 51 -61.05 31.96 2.42
CA ALA A 51 -60.33 31.18 1.41
C ALA A 51 -59.85 29.88 2.09
N PRO A 52 -59.86 28.75 1.37
CA PRO A 52 -59.77 27.43 1.98
C PRO A 52 -58.48 27.30 2.81
N VAL A 53 -58.63 26.76 4.02
CA VAL A 53 -57.62 26.44 5.03
C VAL A 53 -56.45 25.54 4.53
N GLU A 54 -56.37 25.24 3.24
CA GLU A 54 -55.33 24.40 2.65
C GLU A 54 -53.93 25.03 2.71
N GLY A 55 -53.83 26.37 2.70
CA GLY A 55 -52.55 27.07 2.75
C GLY A 55 -51.85 27.02 4.11
N GLU A 56 -52.60 26.88 5.21
CA GLU A 56 -52.03 26.92 6.58
C GLU A 56 -51.53 25.54 7.04
N VAL A 57 -52.19 24.46 6.62
CA VAL A 57 -51.73 23.08 6.88
C VAL A 57 -50.44 22.75 6.10
N ALA A 58 -50.24 23.33 4.91
CA ALA A 58 -49.00 23.16 4.16
C ALA A 58 -47.79 23.81 4.88
N ARG A 59 -48.03 24.92 5.59
CA ARG A 59 -46.99 25.70 6.28
C ARG A 59 -46.52 25.07 7.60
N TYR A 60 -47.35 24.25 8.24
CA TYR A 60 -47.04 23.51 9.46
C TYR A 60 -46.66 22.04 9.26
N SER A 61 -46.61 21.55 8.01
CA SER A 61 -46.07 20.23 7.75
C SER A 61 -44.55 20.25 8.02
N PRO A 62 -44.01 19.47 8.97
CA PRO A 62 -42.58 19.33 9.12
C PRO A 62 -42.08 18.71 7.82
N THR A 63 -41.52 19.54 6.94
CA THR A 63 -40.88 19.05 5.73
C THR A 63 -39.68 18.23 6.21
N THR A 64 -39.86 16.91 6.27
CA THR A 64 -38.77 15.99 6.55
C THR A 64 -37.83 16.12 5.37
N LYS A 65 -36.86 17.04 5.44
CA LYS A 65 -35.80 17.15 4.44
C LYS A 65 -35.18 15.77 4.37
N ARG A 66 -35.50 15.06 3.28
CA ARG A 66 -35.14 13.65 3.09
C ARG A 66 -33.63 13.53 3.24
N HIS A 67 -33.18 13.04 4.39
CA HIS A 67 -31.79 12.70 4.71
C HIS A 67 -31.27 11.48 3.91
N GLY A 68 -31.91 11.18 2.79
CA GLY A 68 -31.79 9.91 2.05
C GLY A 68 -30.43 9.68 1.38
N PHE A 69 -29.52 10.66 1.39
CA PHE A 69 -28.17 10.50 0.86
C PHE A 69 -27.05 10.78 1.87
N ALA A 70 -27.36 11.35 3.04
CA ALA A 70 -26.35 11.62 4.05
C ALA A 70 -25.75 10.30 4.60
N TRP A 71 -26.60 9.30 4.83
CA TRP A 71 -26.16 7.96 5.23
C TRP A 71 -25.29 7.29 4.16
N LEU A 72 -25.56 7.55 2.87
CA LEU A 72 -24.77 7.03 1.75
C LEU A 72 -23.35 7.65 1.73
N LYS A 73 -23.22 8.94 2.07
CA LYS A 73 -21.91 9.61 2.20
C LYS A 73 -21.11 9.06 3.38
N VAL A 74 -21.76 8.83 4.53
CA VAL A 74 -21.13 8.20 5.69
C VAL A 74 -20.72 6.76 5.38
N LEU A 75 -21.58 6.00 4.71
CA LEU A 75 -21.28 4.63 4.27
C LEU A 75 -20.07 4.65 3.33
N ALA A 76 -20.05 5.51 2.32
CA ALA A 76 -18.93 5.62 1.38
C ALA A 76 -17.62 6.02 2.09
N ALA A 77 -17.68 6.94 3.06
CA ALA A 77 -16.51 7.37 3.83
C ALA A 77 -15.86 6.22 4.62
N VAL A 78 -16.63 5.21 5.03
CA VAL A 78 -16.12 4.01 5.70
C VAL A 78 -15.73 2.93 4.69
N LEU A 79 -16.57 2.69 3.68
CA LEU A 79 -16.43 1.54 2.78
C LEU A 79 -15.29 1.73 1.77
N VAL A 80 -15.05 2.96 1.29
CA VAL A 80 -13.95 3.27 0.38
C VAL A 80 -12.58 2.97 0.98
N PRO A 81 -12.18 3.50 2.16
CA PRO A 81 -10.87 3.17 2.73
C PRO A 81 -10.76 1.68 3.06
N LEU A 82 -11.85 1.04 3.49
CA LEU A 82 -11.86 -0.41 3.74
C LEU A 82 -11.55 -1.20 2.45
N LEU A 83 -12.16 -0.83 1.32
CA LEU A 83 -11.89 -1.42 0.01
C LEU A 83 -10.46 -1.17 -0.47
N VAL A 84 -9.93 0.03 -0.23
CA VAL A 84 -8.54 0.36 -0.60
C VAL A 84 -7.55 -0.46 0.23
N ILE A 85 -7.79 -0.61 1.53
CA ILE A 85 -6.94 -1.41 2.42
C ILE A 85 -7.04 -2.89 2.06
N SER A 86 -8.26 -3.43 1.88
CA SER A 86 -8.45 -4.84 1.53
C SER A 86 -7.91 -5.15 0.14
N GLY A 87 -8.20 -4.28 -0.84
CA GLY A 87 -7.74 -4.45 -2.23
C GLY A 87 -6.23 -4.27 -2.35
N GLY A 88 -5.67 -3.21 -1.76
CA GLY A 88 -4.23 -2.97 -1.75
C GLY A 88 -3.46 -4.05 -0.99
N GLY A 89 -3.96 -4.46 0.19
CA GLY A 89 -3.39 -5.56 0.96
C GLY A 89 -3.46 -6.89 0.23
N PHE A 90 -4.57 -7.19 -0.44
CA PHE A 90 -4.72 -8.41 -1.23
C PHE A 90 -3.77 -8.44 -2.43
N LEU A 91 -3.67 -7.34 -3.19
CA LEU A 91 -2.76 -7.24 -4.33
C LEU A 91 -1.30 -7.33 -3.92
N TRP A 92 -0.93 -6.69 -2.80
CA TRP A 92 0.41 -6.80 -2.23
C TRP A 92 0.71 -8.24 -1.79
N TYR A 93 -0.23 -8.86 -1.07
CA TYR A 93 -0.08 -10.22 -0.58
C TYR A 93 -0.01 -11.25 -1.71
N SER A 94 -0.85 -11.12 -2.75
CA SER A 94 -0.82 -12.01 -3.91
C SER A 94 0.50 -11.88 -4.67
N TYR A 95 0.98 -10.65 -4.86
CA TYR A 95 2.26 -10.40 -5.51
C TYR A 95 3.44 -11.07 -4.78
N THR A 96 3.44 -11.01 -3.45
CA THR A 96 4.46 -11.67 -2.62
C THR A 96 4.34 -13.19 -2.63
N GLN A 97 3.13 -13.74 -2.71
CA GLN A 97 2.88 -15.19 -2.63
C GLN A 97 3.04 -15.94 -3.97
N GLU A 98 3.17 -15.23 -5.09
CA GLU A 98 3.33 -15.82 -6.43
C GLU A 98 4.78 -16.15 -6.79
N GLN A 99 5.75 -15.78 -5.94
CA GLN A 99 7.16 -16.06 -6.20
C GLN A 99 7.53 -17.49 -5.81
N TYR A 100 8.28 -18.15 -6.69
CA TYR A 100 8.89 -19.44 -6.44
C TYR A 100 10.40 -19.27 -6.47
N TYR A 101 11.13 -20.13 -5.78
CA TYR A 101 12.58 -20.17 -5.91
C TYR A 101 13.11 -21.59 -5.70
N VAL A 102 14.27 -21.86 -6.29
CA VAL A 102 15.04 -23.08 -6.04
C VAL A 102 16.14 -22.73 -5.06
N GLY A 103 16.24 -23.50 -3.98
CA GLY A 103 17.22 -23.27 -2.93
C GLY A 103 17.70 -24.57 -2.30
N PRO A 104 18.66 -24.48 -1.37
CA PRO A 104 19.16 -25.62 -0.65
C PRO A 104 18.10 -26.14 0.35
N HIS A 105 17.93 -27.45 0.37
CA HIS A 105 17.23 -28.21 1.40
C HIS A 105 18.25 -29.17 2.02
N ASP A 106 18.98 -28.67 3.03
CA ASP A 106 20.14 -29.32 3.64
C ASP A 106 21.25 -29.63 2.62
N GLN A 107 21.28 -30.87 2.12
CA GLN A 107 22.26 -31.35 1.14
C GLN A 107 21.67 -31.46 -0.27
N TYR A 108 20.35 -31.30 -0.39
CA TYR A 108 19.58 -31.53 -1.62
C TYR A 108 18.99 -30.24 -2.17
N LEU A 109 18.54 -30.28 -3.42
CA LEU A 109 17.75 -29.19 -4.00
C LEU A 109 16.28 -29.27 -3.57
N GLY A 110 15.64 -28.11 -3.44
CA GLY A 110 14.20 -28.03 -3.17
C GLY A 110 13.56 -26.82 -3.86
N ILE A 111 12.29 -26.98 -4.26
CA ILE A 111 11.44 -25.86 -4.69
C ILE A 111 10.72 -25.30 -3.48
N TYR A 112 10.86 -24.01 -3.29
CA TYR A 112 10.15 -23.24 -2.28
C TYR A 112 9.21 -22.23 -2.92
N GLN A 113 8.12 -21.94 -2.23
CA GLN A 113 7.20 -20.85 -2.57
C GLN A 113 7.29 -19.77 -1.50
N GLY A 114 7.39 -18.51 -1.92
CA GLY A 114 7.48 -17.33 -1.06
C GLY A 114 8.79 -16.55 -1.25
N ILE A 115 9.16 -15.79 -0.21
CA ILE A 115 10.38 -14.96 -0.20
C ILE A 115 11.50 -15.74 0.51
N ALA A 116 12.69 -15.76 -0.10
CA ALA A 116 13.86 -16.44 0.47
C ALA A 116 14.43 -15.75 1.73
N GLU A 117 14.27 -14.43 1.85
CA GLU A 117 14.76 -13.68 3.01
C GLU A 117 13.81 -13.82 4.22
N PRO A 118 14.33 -14.29 5.37
CA PRO A 118 13.55 -14.40 6.59
C PRO A 118 13.21 -13.00 7.10
N THR A 119 11.95 -12.59 6.94
CA THR A 119 11.45 -11.37 7.55
C THR A 119 10.98 -11.70 8.98
N PHE A 120 11.50 -10.97 9.97
CA PHE A 120 11.17 -11.16 11.39
C PHE A 120 11.54 -12.52 12.02
N GLY A 121 12.47 -13.28 11.43
CA GLY A 121 12.95 -14.55 12.00
C GLY A 121 11.98 -15.72 11.88
N LEU A 122 10.88 -15.57 11.14
CA LEU A 122 10.03 -16.68 10.73
C LEU A 122 10.32 -17.03 9.26
N PRO A 123 10.35 -18.33 8.89
CA PRO A 123 10.34 -18.72 7.50
C PRO A 123 8.96 -18.41 6.91
N LEU A 124 8.91 -17.45 5.98
CA LEU A 124 7.71 -17.17 5.17
C LEU A 124 7.68 -18.02 3.89
N SER A 125 8.64 -18.92 3.72
CA SER A 125 8.68 -19.85 2.61
C SER A 125 8.21 -21.25 3.03
N HIS A 126 7.55 -21.92 2.10
CA HIS A 126 7.11 -23.30 2.27
C HIS A 126 7.74 -24.18 1.19
N LEU A 127 8.23 -25.34 1.59
CA LEU A 127 8.74 -26.35 0.68
C LEU A 127 7.57 -26.94 -0.10
N VAL A 128 7.57 -26.76 -1.42
CA VAL A 128 6.54 -27.29 -2.31
C VAL A 128 6.93 -28.68 -2.79
N GLN A 129 8.20 -28.85 -3.17
CA GLN A 129 8.68 -30.09 -3.76
C GLN A 129 10.16 -30.30 -3.43
N PRO A 130 10.51 -31.34 -2.64
CA PRO A 130 11.90 -31.76 -2.48
C PRO A 130 12.40 -32.48 -3.74
N ASP A 131 13.69 -32.34 -4.03
CA ASP A 131 14.38 -33.11 -5.06
C ASP A 131 15.48 -33.99 -4.45
N ALA A 132 15.92 -35.03 -5.18
CA ALA A 132 16.93 -35.99 -4.71
C ALA A 132 18.37 -35.63 -5.17
N THR A 133 18.53 -34.56 -5.94
CA THR A 133 19.83 -34.10 -6.46
C THR A 133 20.64 -33.42 -5.36
N LEU A 134 21.89 -33.86 -5.20
CA LEU A 134 22.82 -33.29 -4.23
C LEU A 134 23.41 -31.97 -4.75
N ILE A 135 23.51 -30.97 -3.87
CA ILE A 135 24.12 -29.67 -4.21
C ILE A 135 25.61 -29.86 -4.54
N SER A 136 26.31 -30.78 -3.87
CA SER A 136 27.73 -31.07 -4.13
C SER A 136 28.03 -31.66 -5.51
N ASP A 137 27.02 -32.12 -6.22
CA ASP A 137 27.16 -32.66 -7.58
C ASP A 137 27.01 -31.58 -8.65
N LEU A 138 26.56 -30.37 -8.29
CA LEU A 138 26.46 -29.25 -9.21
C LEU A 138 27.84 -28.62 -9.46
N PRO A 139 28.06 -28.00 -10.62
CA PRO A 139 29.23 -27.14 -10.83
C PRO A 139 29.27 -26.00 -9.80
N THR A 140 30.47 -25.57 -9.40
CA THR A 140 30.69 -24.58 -8.33
C THR A 140 29.87 -23.30 -8.50
N TYR A 141 29.77 -22.81 -9.73
CA TYR A 141 28.94 -21.64 -10.08
C TYR A 141 27.46 -21.82 -9.71
N TYR A 142 26.87 -22.98 -10.00
CA TYR A 142 25.46 -23.24 -9.68
C TYR A 142 25.25 -23.53 -8.20
N GLN A 143 26.25 -24.08 -7.51
CA GLN A 143 26.19 -24.21 -6.05
C GLN A 143 26.03 -22.84 -5.38
N GLU A 144 26.83 -21.86 -5.79
CA GLU A 144 26.73 -20.49 -5.29
C GLU A 144 25.38 -19.84 -5.64
N GLN A 145 24.90 -20.03 -6.88
CA GLN A 145 23.57 -19.52 -7.27
C GLN A 145 22.43 -20.15 -6.46
N VAL A 146 22.47 -21.45 -6.21
CA VAL A 146 21.48 -22.14 -5.38
C VAL A 146 21.54 -21.64 -3.94
N GLN A 147 22.75 -21.44 -3.39
CA GLN A 147 22.92 -20.85 -2.05
C GLN A 147 22.36 -19.42 -1.97
N GLN A 148 22.49 -18.64 -3.04
CA GLN A 148 21.88 -17.31 -3.16
C GLN A 148 20.37 -17.36 -3.49
N THR A 149 19.81 -18.55 -3.67
CA THR A 149 18.44 -18.84 -4.15
C THR A 149 18.16 -18.32 -5.56
N ILE A 150 17.69 -19.22 -6.43
CA ILE A 150 17.39 -18.88 -7.82
C ILE A 150 15.89 -18.55 -7.93
N PRO A 151 15.51 -17.30 -8.21
CA PRO A 151 14.11 -16.91 -8.32
C PRO A 151 13.48 -17.47 -9.61
N ALA A 152 12.22 -17.86 -9.51
CA ALA A 152 11.39 -18.35 -10.59
C ALA A 152 9.99 -17.72 -10.52
N SER A 153 9.49 -17.26 -11.67
CA SER A 153 8.17 -16.60 -11.76
C SER A 153 6.98 -17.55 -11.69
N SER A 154 7.21 -18.86 -11.79
CA SER A 154 6.16 -19.87 -11.71
C SER A 154 6.72 -21.23 -11.27
N LEU A 155 5.82 -22.11 -10.84
CA LEU A 155 6.17 -23.48 -10.47
C LEU A 155 6.79 -24.24 -11.64
N ASP A 156 6.26 -24.08 -12.86
CA ASP A 156 6.84 -24.72 -14.05
C ASP A 156 8.19 -24.11 -14.43
N GLY A 157 8.38 -22.80 -14.21
CA GLY A 157 9.69 -22.16 -14.33
C GLY A 157 10.71 -22.75 -13.36
N ALA A 158 10.33 -22.91 -12.09
CA ALA A 158 11.18 -23.52 -11.07
C ALA A 158 11.54 -24.98 -11.41
N ARG A 159 10.56 -25.76 -11.93
CA ARG A 159 10.81 -27.12 -12.42
C ARG A 159 11.77 -27.14 -13.60
N ALA A 160 11.63 -26.23 -14.56
CA ALA A 160 12.54 -26.15 -15.70
C ALA A 160 13.99 -25.83 -15.24
N THR A 161 14.14 -24.90 -14.29
CA THR A 161 15.44 -24.61 -13.66
C THR A 161 16.00 -25.84 -12.95
N LEU A 162 15.17 -26.58 -12.20
CA LEU A 162 15.61 -27.82 -11.57
C LEU A 162 16.09 -28.86 -12.58
N VAL A 163 15.35 -29.08 -13.67
CA VAL A 163 15.75 -30.05 -14.72
C VAL A 163 17.10 -29.64 -15.33
N MET A 164 17.30 -28.35 -15.59
CA MET A 164 18.60 -27.83 -16.06
C MET A 164 19.71 -28.12 -15.03
N LEU A 165 19.47 -27.88 -13.74
CA LEU A 165 20.46 -28.17 -12.68
C LEU A 165 20.74 -29.67 -12.55
N GLN A 166 19.74 -30.53 -12.72
CA GLN A 166 19.88 -31.98 -12.73
C GLN A 166 20.76 -32.46 -13.89
N GLU A 167 20.59 -31.89 -15.08
CA GLU A 167 21.42 -32.19 -16.23
C GLU A 167 22.89 -31.81 -15.97
N LYS A 168 23.12 -30.63 -15.39
CA LYS A 168 24.47 -30.18 -15.00
C LYS A 168 25.10 -31.03 -13.90
N ALA A 169 24.31 -31.48 -12.94
CA ALA A 169 24.77 -32.43 -11.93
C ALA A 169 25.17 -33.76 -12.57
N ALA A 170 24.34 -34.28 -13.49
CA ALA A 170 24.63 -35.53 -14.20
C ALA A 170 25.90 -35.45 -15.07
N GLU A 171 26.17 -34.30 -15.71
CA GLU A 171 27.42 -34.04 -16.42
C GLU A 171 28.63 -34.12 -15.46
N CYS A 172 28.59 -33.43 -14.32
CA CYS A 172 29.68 -33.46 -13.33
C CYS A 172 29.90 -34.85 -12.72
N ILE A 173 28.83 -35.59 -12.42
CA ILE A 173 28.93 -36.96 -11.92
C ILE A 173 29.64 -37.86 -12.95
N GLN A 174 29.32 -37.72 -14.23
CA GLN A 174 29.98 -38.49 -15.29
C GLN A 174 31.47 -38.17 -15.39
N ILE A 175 31.85 -36.88 -15.33
CA ILE A 175 33.25 -36.45 -15.34
C ILE A 175 34.00 -37.07 -14.15
N ARG A 176 33.44 -36.98 -12.94
CA ARG A 176 34.04 -37.55 -11.72
C ARG A 176 34.19 -39.07 -11.80
N ASN A 177 33.19 -39.78 -12.30
CA ASN A 177 33.24 -41.23 -12.49
C ASN A 177 34.31 -41.64 -13.52
N SER A 178 34.47 -40.87 -14.60
CA SER A 178 35.50 -41.12 -15.61
C SER A 178 36.92 -40.89 -15.08
N ALA A 179 37.11 -39.91 -14.20
CA ALA A 179 38.39 -39.67 -13.52
C ALA A 179 38.73 -40.78 -12.51
N THR A 180 37.72 -41.29 -11.80
CA THR A 180 37.89 -42.36 -10.79
C THR A 180 38.17 -43.73 -11.42
N ALA A 181 37.71 -43.96 -12.65
CA ALA A 181 37.99 -45.19 -13.41
C ALA A 181 39.44 -45.28 -13.95
N SER A 182 40.27 -44.24 -13.75
CA SER A 182 41.70 -44.25 -14.07
C SER A 182 42.54 -44.40 -12.80
N PRO A 183 42.87 -45.62 -12.34
CA PRO A 183 43.87 -45.80 -11.30
C PRO A 183 45.24 -45.65 -11.93
N SER A 184 45.84 -44.46 -11.80
CA SER A 184 47.30 -44.35 -11.89
C SER A 184 47.79 -43.51 -10.72
N PRO A 185 48.30 -44.15 -9.63
CA PRO A 185 48.96 -43.42 -8.56
C PRO A 185 50.29 -42.90 -9.12
N SER A 186 50.54 -41.61 -8.99
CA SER A 186 51.87 -41.06 -9.22
C SER A 186 52.29 -40.21 -8.02
N PRO A 187 53.55 -40.35 -7.59
CA PRO A 187 53.94 -40.31 -6.19
C PRO A 187 54.09 -38.90 -5.63
N SER A 188 54.03 -38.86 -4.30
CA SER A 188 54.56 -37.78 -3.46
C SER A 188 55.93 -37.32 -3.96
N ILE A 189 55.99 -36.08 -4.42
CA ILE A 189 57.24 -35.32 -4.48
C ILE A 189 57.10 -34.21 -3.45
N SER A 190 57.70 -34.46 -2.29
CA SER A 190 58.04 -33.45 -1.31
C SER A 190 59.32 -32.76 -1.77
N PRO A 191 59.37 -31.43 -1.96
CA PRO A 191 60.61 -30.69 -1.91
C PRO A 191 60.70 -29.93 -0.59
N THR A 192 61.62 -30.38 0.24
CA THR A 192 62.25 -29.61 1.32
C THR A 192 62.80 -28.29 0.74
N GLY A 193 62.61 -27.17 1.45
CA GLY A 193 63.17 -25.84 1.10
C GLY A 193 64.71 -25.81 1.03
N PRO A 194 65.36 -24.66 0.71
CA PRO A 194 65.19 -23.40 1.45
C PRO A 194 65.25 -22.08 0.63
N THR A 195 64.80 -21.00 1.30
CA THR A 195 65.21 -19.57 1.26
C THR A 195 65.74 -18.95 -0.04
N SER A 196 65.08 -17.88 -0.52
CA SER A 196 65.71 -16.65 -1.00
C SER A 196 64.71 -15.49 -1.09
N SER A 197 65.04 -14.41 -0.38
CA SER A 197 64.40 -13.09 -0.43
C SER A 197 64.44 -12.48 -1.84
N THR A 198 63.39 -11.75 -2.24
CA THR A 198 63.51 -10.46 -2.94
C THR A 198 62.22 -9.67 -2.76
N SER A 199 62.39 -8.50 -2.16
CA SER A 199 61.46 -7.38 -2.06
C SER A 199 61.36 -6.70 -3.42
N ALA A 200 60.15 -6.49 -3.94
CA ALA A 200 59.87 -5.48 -4.96
C ALA A 200 58.39 -5.10 -4.93
N GLU A 201 58.12 -4.05 -4.16
CA GLU A 201 56.98 -3.15 -4.26
C GLU A 201 57.05 -2.38 -5.59
N VAL A 202 56.07 -2.55 -6.48
CA VAL A 202 55.69 -1.55 -7.49
C VAL A 202 54.19 -1.69 -7.81
N SER A 203 53.45 -0.63 -7.46
CA SER A 203 52.11 -0.31 -7.95
C SER A 203 51.99 -0.31 -9.47
N ALA A 204 50.96 -0.95 -10.01
CA ALA A 204 50.24 -0.48 -11.21
C ALA A 204 48.97 -1.31 -11.44
N ASP A 205 47.83 -0.72 -11.10
CA ASP A 205 46.55 -0.87 -11.82
C ASP A 205 46.76 -0.25 -13.23
N PRO A 206 46.29 -0.84 -14.35
CA PRO A 206 44.88 -1.07 -14.57
C PRO A 206 44.50 -2.40 -15.27
N SER A 207 43.29 -2.88 -14.90
CA SER A 207 42.30 -3.65 -15.68
C SER A 207 42.78 -4.52 -16.86
N PRO A 208 42.33 -5.78 -16.91
CA PRO A 208 41.29 -6.03 -17.90
C PRO A 208 40.13 -6.90 -17.38
N THR A 209 38.93 -6.54 -17.84
CA THR A 209 37.76 -7.40 -18.06
C THR A 209 38.15 -8.84 -18.35
N ALA A 210 38.07 -9.72 -17.35
CA ALA A 210 38.09 -11.15 -17.55
C ALA A 210 36.65 -11.61 -17.81
N THR A 211 36.35 -11.88 -19.07
CA THR A 211 35.25 -12.77 -19.47
C THR A 211 35.44 -14.09 -18.72
N PRO A 212 34.49 -14.58 -17.91
CA PRO A 212 34.63 -15.90 -17.31
C PRO A 212 34.53 -16.93 -18.44
N THR A 213 35.67 -17.50 -18.81
CA THR A 213 35.73 -18.79 -19.49
C THR A 213 35.11 -19.78 -18.52
N ALA A 214 33.95 -20.33 -18.87
CA ALA A 214 33.32 -21.42 -18.13
C ALA A 214 34.20 -22.68 -18.22
N SER A 215 35.27 -22.74 -17.41
CA SER A 215 35.74 -24.02 -16.90
C SER A 215 34.59 -24.53 -16.03
N VAL A 216 33.97 -25.62 -16.46
CA VAL A 216 32.96 -26.30 -15.66
C VAL A 216 33.72 -27.00 -14.54
N ASP A 217 33.98 -26.25 -13.46
CA ASP A 217 34.62 -26.76 -12.25
C ASP A 217 33.58 -27.57 -11.47
N CYS A 218 33.63 -28.87 -11.75
CA CYS A 218 33.13 -29.99 -10.94
C CYS A 218 34.27 -30.51 -10.04
#